data_AF-A0A9P0I6L4-F1
#
_entry.id   AF-A0A9P0I6L4-F1
#
_cell.length_a   1.000
_cell.length_b   1.000
_cell.length_c   1.000
_cell.angle_alpha   90.00
_cell.angle_beta   90.00
_cell.angle_gamma   90.00
#
_symmetry.space_group_name_H-M   'P 1'
#
loop_
_entity.id
_entity.type
_entity.pdbx_description
1 polymer ?
#
loop_
_entity_poly.entity_id
_entity_poly.type
_entity_poly.pdbx_seq_one_letter_code
_entity_poly.pdbx_strand_id
1 'polypeptide(L)'
;MTSLYRKFLFKKKLKQRIDERVYNKSDYDASYAPTKKVLGWVAIRMTHNISEKTTMLWDMFYWFEMMNLFLVGPSELVSMLTTAYEAKTFRDSIKVFRTMPCFGCVVLSMFKSIKMVVHRPVYENLANELREMWPEGEVSEEEHQIISAALKQLNFIVKGYYWCNNALLISFLSPPYFITLARYFGYDSPMGLHFLYWLPFDPYQSVYYEITLVLQTWHALVVIWFNVAWDMLFCLFLCHITTQFDLLARRVQRLFYVQVDNQLVRSYPMASVSREFIQTEGERVNSYGAQYWEARHQKEITEIVLRHHSLIRLTGDVENMFSLALLINFMNSSIIICFCGFCCVLIEKWNEVAYKSFLVTALSQTWLLCWYGQKLIDSSQRLADALYGCGWYNSSKRARSAVLIMLHRAQKGIYVTTHGFSVISLASYSTIIKTAWSYFTLLLNFFKEKSVN
;
A
#
# COMPACT_ATOMS: atom_id res chain seq x y z
N MET A 1 -34.46 -2.61 -14.25
CA MET A 1 -33.78 -1.77 -15.27
C MET A 1 -33.18 -0.46 -14.72
N THR A 2 -33.76 0.14 -13.68
CA THR A 2 -33.30 1.40 -13.05
C THR A 2 -31.94 1.33 -12.33
N SER A 3 -31.54 0.17 -11.78
CA SER A 3 -30.24 -0.01 -11.08
C SER A 3 -29.03 -0.04 -12.03
N LEU A 4 -29.17 -0.70 -13.19
CA LEU A 4 -28.14 -0.76 -14.23
C LEU A 4 -27.96 0.60 -14.91
N TYR A 5 -29.06 1.31 -15.17
CA TYR A 5 -29.02 2.66 -15.72
C TYR A 5 -28.37 3.66 -14.76
N ARG A 6 -28.62 3.54 -13.44
CA ARG A 6 -27.94 4.35 -12.40
C ARG A 6 -26.45 4.04 -12.31
N LYS A 7 -26.04 2.76 -12.40
CA LYS A 7 -24.63 2.35 -12.47
C LYS A 7 -23.94 2.84 -13.75
N PHE A 8 -24.65 2.86 -14.88
CA PHE A 8 -24.14 3.36 -16.17
C PHE A 8 -24.01 4.90 -16.16
N LEU A 9 -25.00 5.62 -15.65
CA LEU A 9 -24.94 7.07 -15.41
C LEU A 9 -23.88 7.44 -14.39
N PHE A 10 -23.66 6.62 -13.36
CA PHE A 10 -22.58 6.84 -12.39
C PHE A 10 -21.21 6.59 -13.04
N LYS A 11 -21.04 5.54 -13.88
CA LYS A 11 -19.82 5.34 -14.69
C LYS A 11 -19.61 6.47 -15.69
N LYS A 12 -20.67 7.00 -16.32
CA LYS A 12 -20.59 8.12 -17.27
C LYS A 12 -20.26 9.43 -16.57
N LYS A 13 -20.86 9.72 -15.39
CA LYS A 13 -20.49 10.88 -14.54
C LYS A 13 -19.08 10.74 -13.95
N LEU A 14 -18.64 9.54 -13.59
CA LEU A 14 -17.27 9.28 -13.12
C LEU A 14 -16.26 9.44 -14.28
N LYS A 15 -16.65 9.07 -15.51
CA LYS A 15 -15.82 9.27 -16.71
C LYS A 15 -15.78 10.75 -17.13
N GLN A 16 -16.90 11.48 -17.01
CA GLN A 16 -17.02 12.90 -17.34
C GLN A 16 -16.33 13.82 -16.32
N ARG A 17 -16.32 13.47 -15.02
CA ARG A 17 -15.49 14.16 -14.00
C ARG A 17 -13.99 13.96 -14.18
N ILE A 18 -13.58 12.89 -14.87
CA ILE A 18 -12.18 12.62 -15.16
C ILE A 18 -11.72 13.38 -16.41
N ASP A 19 -12.63 13.95 -17.22
CA ASP A 19 -12.28 14.77 -18.39
C ASP A 19 -12.39 16.29 -18.10
N GLU A 20 -12.97 16.68 -16.96
CA GLU A 20 -12.96 18.07 -16.49
C GLU A 20 -11.61 18.36 -15.81
N ARG A 21 -10.82 19.29 -16.34
CA ARG A 21 -9.53 19.74 -15.78
C ARG A 21 -9.67 20.49 -14.44
N VAL A 22 -10.82 20.40 -13.80
CA VAL A 22 -11.16 21.13 -12.58
C VAL A 22 -11.13 20.16 -11.41
N TYR A 23 -10.17 20.35 -10.52
CA TYR A 23 -10.02 19.54 -9.32
C TYR A 23 -10.54 20.27 -8.08
N ASN A 24 -11.21 19.52 -7.20
CA ASN A 24 -11.67 20.00 -5.91
C ASN A 24 -11.14 19.12 -4.78
N LYS A 25 -11.13 19.64 -3.54
CA LYS A 25 -10.83 18.84 -2.33
C LYS A 25 -11.72 17.60 -2.18
N SER A 26 -12.91 17.60 -2.77
CA SER A 26 -13.81 16.44 -2.76
C SER A 26 -13.28 15.26 -3.59
N ASP A 27 -12.46 15.50 -4.61
CA ASP A 27 -11.84 14.44 -5.41
C ASP A 27 -10.75 13.73 -4.61
N TYR A 28 -10.00 14.49 -3.82
CA TYR A 28 -9.08 13.95 -2.82
C TYR A 28 -9.83 13.10 -1.80
N ASP A 29 -10.90 13.62 -1.19
CA ASP A 29 -11.69 12.87 -0.20
C ASP A 29 -12.30 11.58 -0.79
N ALA A 30 -12.65 11.60 -2.08
CA ALA A 30 -13.14 10.42 -2.79
C ALA A 30 -12.07 9.33 -2.97
N SER A 31 -10.79 9.71 -3.09
CA SER A 31 -9.68 8.75 -3.19
C SER A 31 -9.52 7.90 -1.91
N TYR A 32 -9.87 8.46 -0.75
CA TYR A 32 -9.84 7.78 0.55
C TYR A 32 -11.04 6.87 0.80
N ALA A 33 -12.13 7.01 0.04
CA ALA A 33 -13.39 6.31 0.33
C ALA A 33 -13.28 4.77 0.41
N PRO A 34 -12.54 4.07 -0.48
CA PRO A 34 -12.35 2.63 -0.38
C PRO A 34 -11.60 2.26 0.91
N THR A 35 -10.51 2.95 1.22
CA THR A 35 -9.69 2.70 2.41
C THR A 35 -10.47 2.98 3.69
N LYS A 36 -11.24 4.07 3.72
CA LYS A 36 -12.12 4.42 4.85
C LYS A 36 -13.20 3.36 5.09
N LYS A 37 -13.73 2.74 4.03
CA LYS A 37 -14.69 1.63 4.17
C LYS A 37 -14.04 0.42 4.83
N VAL A 38 -12.81 0.07 4.44
CA VAL A 38 -12.07 -1.05 5.05
C VAL A 38 -11.73 -0.77 6.51
N LEU A 39 -11.25 0.43 6.81
CA LEU A 39 -11.01 0.88 8.18
C LEU A 39 -12.29 0.81 9.05
N GLY A 40 -13.45 1.12 8.47
CA GLY A 40 -14.74 0.98 9.13
C GLY A 40 -15.11 -0.47 9.50
N TRP A 41 -14.77 -1.47 8.69
CA TRP A 41 -14.98 -2.88 9.05
C TRP A 41 -14.16 -3.31 10.26
N VAL A 42 -13.02 -2.66 10.45
CA VAL A 42 -12.03 -2.94 11.49
C VAL A 42 -12.23 -2.04 12.73
N ALA A 43 -13.30 -1.23 12.73
CA ALA A 43 -13.60 -0.27 13.77
C ALA A 43 -12.58 0.86 13.96
N ILE A 44 -11.62 1.02 13.05
CA ILE A 44 -10.59 2.05 13.17
C ILE A 44 -11.04 3.29 12.41
N ARG A 45 -11.04 4.43 13.10
CA ARG A 45 -11.46 5.71 12.53
C ARG A 45 -10.32 6.72 12.61
N MET A 46 -10.03 7.38 11.49
CA MET A 46 -8.89 8.29 11.38
C MET A 46 -9.26 9.77 11.59
N THR A 47 -10.53 10.09 11.84
CA THR A 47 -11.04 11.48 11.89
C THR A 47 -11.69 11.77 13.23
N HIS A 48 -11.32 12.88 13.88
CA HIS A 48 -11.76 13.23 15.25
C HIS A 48 -13.13 13.96 15.34
N ASN A 49 -13.73 14.40 14.22
CA ASN A 49 -14.89 15.31 14.20
C ASN A 49 -16.29 14.68 14.44
N ILE A 50 -16.44 13.75 15.41
CA ILE A 50 -17.73 13.08 15.65
C ILE A 50 -18.12 13.11 17.13
N SER A 51 -19.43 13.10 17.39
CA SER A 51 -20.04 13.00 18.72
C SER A 51 -19.37 11.93 19.60
N GLU A 52 -19.05 12.31 20.84
CA GLU A 52 -18.35 11.52 21.86
C GLU A 52 -18.94 10.10 22.04
N LYS A 53 -20.27 9.97 22.04
CA LYS A 53 -20.97 8.68 22.18
C LYS A 53 -20.66 7.72 21.03
N THR A 54 -20.53 8.25 19.82
CA THR A 54 -20.23 7.42 18.65
C THR A 54 -18.78 6.95 18.73
N THR A 55 -17.84 7.83 19.08
CA THR A 55 -16.43 7.48 19.26
C THR A 55 -16.25 6.35 20.29
N MET A 56 -16.94 6.44 21.43
CA MET A 56 -16.88 5.40 22.47
C MET A 56 -17.33 4.03 21.95
N LEU A 57 -18.43 3.96 21.19
CA LEU A 57 -18.93 2.69 20.61
C LEU A 57 -17.92 2.07 19.62
N TRP A 58 -17.27 2.90 18.81
CA TRP A 58 -16.25 2.43 17.85
C TRP A 58 -15.00 1.93 18.56
N ASP A 59 -14.54 2.63 19.59
CA ASP A 59 -13.37 2.21 20.36
C ASP A 59 -13.66 0.92 21.14
N MET A 60 -14.88 0.75 21.69
CA MET A 60 -15.31 -0.51 22.30
C MET A 60 -15.29 -1.66 21.28
N PHE A 61 -15.77 -1.43 20.06
CA PHE A 61 -15.76 -2.46 19.01
C PHE A 61 -14.33 -2.80 18.57
N TYR A 62 -13.44 -1.82 18.44
CA TYR A 62 -12.02 -2.07 18.17
C TYR A 62 -11.34 -2.90 19.28
N TRP A 63 -11.55 -2.54 20.55
CA TRP A 63 -10.97 -3.27 21.66
C TRP A 63 -11.52 -4.69 21.79
N PHE A 64 -12.80 -4.90 21.46
CA PHE A 64 -13.38 -6.23 21.34
C PHE A 64 -12.65 -7.08 20.28
N GLU A 65 -12.44 -6.55 19.07
CA GLU A 65 -11.70 -7.26 18.03
C GLU A 65 -10.24 -7.52 18.40
N MET A 66 -9.59 -6.54 19.04
CA MET A 66 -8.23 -6.72 19.53
C MET A 66 -8.13 -7.80 20.60
N MET A 67 -9.08 -7.83 21.53
CA MET A 67 -9.14 -8.87 22.56
C MET A 67 -9.30 -10.25 21.93
N ASN A 68 -10.13 -10.39 20.90
CA ASN A 68 -10.25 -11.64 20.13
C ASN A 68 -8.91 -12.05 19.53
N LEU A 69 -8.17 -11.13 18.90
CA LEU A 69 -6.83 -11.43 18.36
C LEU A 69 -5.81 -11.81 19.45
N PHE A 70 -5.86 -11.16 20.62
CA PHE A 70 -5.02 -11.49 21.77
C PHE A 70 -5.32 -12.86 22.37
N LEU A 71 -6.53 -13.39 22.19
CA LEU A 71 -6.88 -14.76 22.57
C LEU A 71 -6.41 -15.77 21.50
N VAL A 72 -6.61 -15.43 20.22
CA VAL A 72 -6.28 -16.30 19.09
C VAL A 72 -4.77 -16.52 18.96
N GLY A 73 -3.95 -15.45 19.02
CA GLY A 73 -2.51 -15.55 18.82
C GLY A 73 -1.82 -16.58 19.73
N PRO A 74 -2.02 -16.52 21.06
CA PRO A 74 -1.52 -17.54 21.98
C PRO A 74 -2.12 -18.93 21.73
N SER A 75 -3.41 -19.03 21.38
CA SER A 75 -4.03 -20.34 21.11
C SER A 75 -3.42 -21.05 19.89
N GLU A 76 -3.09 -20.29 18.83
CA GLU A 76 -2.37 -20.81 17.66
C GLU A 76 -0.92 -21.15 18.00
N LEU A 77 -0.26 -20.31 18.81
CA LEU A 77 1.11 -20.57 19.26
C LEU A 77 1.19 -21.86 20.07
N VAL A 78 0.28 -22.05 21.03
CA VAL A 78 0.20 -23.28 21.84
C VAL A 78 -0.04 -24.48 20.92
N SER A 79 -0.99 -24.40 19.99
CA SER A 79 -1.26 -25.49 19.04
C SER A 79 -0.04 -25.81 18.16
N MET A 80 0.67 -24.79 17.71
CA MET A 80 1.89 -24.96 16.91
C MET A 80 3.01 -25.62 17.73
N LEU A 81 3.20 -25.20 18.98
CA LEU A 81 4.23 -25.76 19.88
C LEU A 81 3.92 -27.20 20.29
N THR A 82 2.65 -27.52 20.60
CA THR A 82 2.25 -28.90 20.91
C THR A 82 2.42 -29.80 19.70
N THR A 83 1.99 -29.35 18.52
CA THR A 83 2.18 -30.10 17.27
C THR A 83 3.66 -30.31 16.96
N ALA A 84 4.51 -29.31 17.23
CA ALA A 84 5.96 -29.42 17.06
C ALA A 84 6.61 -30.39 18.07
N TYR A 85 6.14 -30.41 19.32
CA TYR A 85 6.62 -31.32 20.35
C TYR A 85 6.22 -32.78 20.07
N GLU A 86 5.01 -32.99 19.54
CA GLU A 86 4.49 -34.31 19.20
C GLU A 86 5.02 -34.84 17.85
N ALA A 87 5.62 -33.99 17.03
CA ALA A 87 6.11 -34.35 15.70
C ALA A 87 7.33 -35.29 15.78
N LYS A 88 7.08 -36.59 15.61
CA LYS A 88 8.13 -37.63 15.54
C LYS A 88 8.61 -37.90 14.13
N THR A 89 7.79 -37.61 13.11
CA THR A 89 8.10 -37.88 11.70
C THR A 89 8.04 -36.59 10.89
N PHE A 90 8.79 -36.50 9.79
CA PHE A 90 8.77 -35.33 8.90
C PHE A 90 7.37 -34.97 8.39
N ARG A 91 6.51 -35.98 8.19
CA ARG A 91 5.10 -35.79 7.80
C ARG A 91 4.29 -35.04 8.86
N ASP A 92 4.62 -35.18 10.14
CA ASP A 92 3.99 -34.41 11.22
C ASP A 92 4.54 -32.98 11.30
N SER A 93 5.82 -32.77 10.94
CA SER A 93 6.38 -31.41 10.78
C SER A 93 5.65 -30.59 9.70
N ILE A 94 5.07 -31.24 8.68
CA ILE A 94 4.22 -30.56 7.67
C ILE A 94 2.98 -29.93 8.32
N LYS A 95 2.43 -30.52 9.40
CA LYS A 95 1.30 -29.92 10.13
C LYS A 95 1.71 -28.60 10.79
N VAL A 96 2.93 -28.51 11.31
CA VAL A 96 3.50 -27.26 11.85
C VAL A 96 3.67 -26.21 10.74
N PHE A 97 4.13 -26.62 9.56
CA PHE A 97 4.24 -25.71 8.40
C PHE A 97 2.87 -25.22 7.91
N ARG A 98 1.79 -25.96 8.18
CA ARG A 98 0.41 -25.52 7.89
C ARG A 98 -0.06 -24.39 8.81
N THR A 99 0.34 -24.42 10.09
CA THR A 99 -0.09 -23.43 11.09
C THR A 99 0.75 -22.15 11.06
N MET A 100 2.00 -22.25 10.59
CA MET A 100 2.96 -21.14 10.60
C MET A 100 2.50 -19.87 9.84
N PRO A 101 1.94 -19.94 8.62
CA PRO A 101 1.45 -18.75 7.91
C PRO A 101 0.32 -18.04 8.66
N CYS A 102 -0.59 -18.80 9.27
CA CYS A 102 -1.73 -18.27 10.01
C CYS A 102 -1.26 -17.47 11.23
N PHE A 103 -0.37 -18.08 12.03
CA PHE A 103 0.25 -17.42 13.18
C PHE A 103 0.99 -16.13 12.78
N GLY A 104 1.78 -16.19 11.70
CA GLY A 104 2.47 -15.01 11.16
C GLY A 104 1.50 -13.89 10.77
N CYS A 105 0.40 -14.22 10.09
CA CYS A 105 -0.64 -13.25 9.72
C CYS A 105 -1.35 -12.62 10.94
N VAL A 106 -1.62 -13.41 11.98
CA VAL A 106 -2.21 -12.91 13.24
C VAL A 106 -1.25 -11.94 13.92
N VAL A 107 0.01 -12.32 14.11
CA VAL A 107 1.04 -11.46 14.74
C VAL A 107 1.22 -10.16 13.94
N LEU A 108 1.27 -10.24 12.60
CA LEU A 108 1.32 -9.06 11.74
C LEU A 108 0.10 -8.16 11.91
N SER A 109 -1.10 -8.73 11.96
CA SER A 109 -2.34 -7.95 12.09
C SER A 109 -2.39 -7.18 13.40
N MET A 110 -2.00 -7.83 14.51
CA MET A 110 -1.91 -7.20 15.83
C MET A 110 -0.87 -6.07 15.84
N PHE A 111 0.29 -6.30 15.22
CA PHE A 111 1.34 -5.28 15.17
C PHE A 111 0.91 -4.07 14.35
N LYS A 112 0.33 -4.30 13.16
CA LYS A 112 -0.20 -3.25 12.27
C LYS A 112 -1.34 -2.48 12.95
N SER A 113 -2.27 -3.16 13.61
CA SER A 113 -3.41 -2.52 14.28
C SER A 113 -2.98 -1.60 15.42
N ILE A 114 -2.11 -2.08 16.32
CA ILE A 114 -1.57 -1.31 17.44
C ILE A 114 -0.82 -0.08 16.91
N LYS A 115 0.06 -0.27 15.92
CA LYS A 115 0.79 0.85 15.31
C LYS A 115 -0.14 1.87 14.65
N MET A 116 -1.24 1.40 14.04
CA MET A 116 -2.22 2.27 13.39
C MET A 116 -2.95 3.15 14.40
N VAL A 117 -3.32 2.60 15.55
CA VAL A 117 -3.97 3.36 16.63
C VAL A 117 -3.00 4.32 17.31
N VAL A 118 -1.77 3.89 17.61
CA VAL A 118 -0.75 4.75 18.24
C VAL A 118 -0.41 5.97 17.38
N HIS A 119 -0.30 5.80 16.05
CA HIS A 119 0.04 6.89 15.14
C HIS A 119 -1.17 7.61 14.57
N ARG A 120 -2.39 7.36 15.06
CA ARG A 120 -3.63 8.01 14.60
C ARG A 120 -3.50 9.53 14.39
N PRO A 121 -2.93 10.33 15.32
CA PRO A 121 -2.82 11.78 15.10
C PRO A 121 -1.87 12.14 13.95
N VAL A 122 -0.78 11.38 13.76
CA VAL A 122 0.17 11.58 12.66
C VAL A 122 -0.51 11.29 11.32
N TYR A 123 -1.31 10.23 11.24
CA TYR A 123 -2.10 9.94 10.04
C TYR A 123 -3.09 11.03 9.68
N GLU A 124 -3.80 11.58 10.67
CA GLU A 124 -4.78 12.65 10.45
C GLU A 124 -4.07 13.92 9.95
N ASN A 125 -2.95 14.30 10.57
CA ASN A 125 -2.13 15.42 10.11
C ASN A 125 -1.60 15.19 8.69
N LEU A 126 -1.02 14.03 8.40
CA LEU A 126 -0.54 13.66 7.06
C LEU A 126 -1.65 13.73 6.01
N ALA A 127 -2.85 13.22 6.32
CA ALA A 127 -3.99 13.26 5.42
C ALA A 127 -4.52 14.69 5.21
N ASN A 128 -4.52 15.52 6.26
CA ASN A 128 -4.97 16.91 6.16
C ASN A 128 -3.97 17.77 5.37
N GLU A 129 -2.67 17.63 5.62
CA GLU A 129 -1.66 18.37 4.88
C GLU A 129 -1.63 18.01 3.39
N LEU A 130 -1.73 16.72 3.06
CA LEU A 130 -1.85 16.28 1.66
C LEU A 130 -3.14 16.78 0.99
N ARG A 131 -4.22 16.93 1.75
CA ARG A 131 -5.49 17.53 1.29
C ARG A 131 -5.35 19.02 1.01
N GLU A 132 -4.59 19.74 1.83
CA GLU A 132 -4.31 21.16 1.65
C GLU A 132 -3.36 21.42 0.47
N MET A 133 -2.44 20.49 0.18
CA MET A 133 -1.56 20.56 -0.99
C MET A 133 -2.27 20.19 -2.30
N TRP A 134 -3.50 19.67 -2.24
CA TRP A 134 -4.26 19.29 -3.43
C TRP A 134 -4.62 20.51 -4.28
N PRO A 135 -4.46 20.46 -5.62
CA PRO A 135 -4.82 21.59 -6.48
C PRO A 135 -6.33 21.87 -6.42
N GLU A 136 -6.67 23.16 -6.38
CA GLU A 136 -8.04 23.65 -6.46
C GLU A 136 -8.22 24.46 -7.75
N GLY A 137 -9.25 24.14 -8.53
CA GLY A 137 -9.56 24.83 -9.78
C GLY A 137 -9.01 24.15 -11.02
N GLU A 138 -8.86 24.94 -12.09
CA GLU A 138 -8.41 24.45 -13.40
C GLU A 138 -6.89 24.24 -13.39
N VAL A 139 -6.46 23.04 -13.79
CA VAL A 139 -5.05 22.67 -13.92
C VAL A 139 -4.65 22.52 -15.39
N SER A 140 -3.35 22.59 -15.66
CA SER A 140 -2.81 22.32 -17.00
C SER A 140 -3.16 20.89 -17.47
N GLU A 141 -3.27 20.67 -18.78
CA GLU A 141 -3.52 19.35 -19.37
C GLU A 141 -2.53 18.29 -18.87
N GLU A 142 -1.26 18.64 -18.73
CA GLU A 142 -0.24 17.70 -18.26
C GLU A 142 -0.34 17.42 -16.76
N GLU A 143 -0.63 18.44 -15.94
CA GLU A 143 -0.91 18.24 -14.51
C GLU A 143 -2.14 17.34 -14.33
N HIS A 144 -3.17 17.55 -15.17
CA HIS A 144 -4.35 16.70 -15.22
C HIS A 144 -4.00 15.25 -15.60
N GLN A 145 -3.12 15.04 -16.59
CA GLN A 145 -2.67 13.70 -16.97
C GLN A 145 -1.93 12.99 -15.82
N ILE A 146 -1.05 13.70 -15.11
CA ILE A 146 -0.33 13.17 -13.94
C ILE A 146 -1.32 12.72 -12.85
N ILE A 147 -2.24 13.62 -12.46
CA ILE A 147 -3.21 13.36 -11.39
C ILE A 147 -4.18 12.24 -11.80
N SER A 148 -4.76 12.33 -13.00
CA SER A 148 -5.75 11.36 -13.46
C SER A 148 -5.13 9.97 -13.64
N ALA A 149 -3.89 9.86 -14.14
CA ALA A 149 -3.17 8.60 -14.24
C ALA A 149 -2.88 8.01 -12.85
N ALA A 150 -2.39 8.84 -11.92
CA ALA A 150 -2.12 8.41 -10.54
C ALA A 150 -3.39 7.93 -9.83
N LEU A 151 -4.50 8.68 -9.92
CA LEU A 151 -5.78 8.30 -9.31
C LEU A 151 -6.41 7.06 -9.96
N LYS A 152 -6.32 6.91 -11.29
CA LYS A 152 -6.77 5.69 -12.00
C LYS A 152 -5.97 4.48 -11.53
N GLN A 153 -4.64 4.60 -11.47
CA GLN A 153 -3.76 3.55 -11.01
C GLN A 153 -4.03 3.19 -9.55
N LEU A 154 -4.15 4.18 -8.66
CA LEU A 154 -4.47 3.99 -7.24
C LEU A 154 -5.82 3.27 -7.09
N ASN A 155 -6.86 3.76 -7.75
CA ASN A 155 -8.19 3.14 -7.66
C ASN A 155 -8.21 1.71 -8.20
N PHE A 156 -7.51 1.45 -9.30
CA PHE A 156 -7.40 0.11 -9.87
C PHE A 156 -6.68 -0.84 -8.91
N ILE A 157 -5.51 -0.43 -8.42
CA ILE A 157 -4.68 -1.24 -7.52
C ILE A 157 -5.38 -1.47 -6.18
N VAL A 158 -5.90 -0.42 -5.54
CA VAL A 158 -6.53 -0.51 -4.22
C VAL A 158 -7.81 -1.36 -4.26
N LYS A 159 -8.67 -1.17 -5.27
CA LYS A 159 -9.88 -1.99 -5.44
C LYS A 159 -9.51 -3.42 -5.83
N GLY A 160 -8.56 -3.60 -6.74
CA GLY A 160 -8.06 -4.91 -7.16
C GLY A 160 -7.48 -5.69 -5.99
N TYR A 161 -6.62 -5.07 -5.19
CA TYR A 161 -6.03 -5.65 -4.00
C TYR A 161 -7.09 -6.05 -2.96
N TYR A 162 -8.07 -5.17 -2.70
CA TYR A 162 -9.19 -5.49 -1.81
C TYR A 162 -9.99 -6.70 -2.29
N TRP A 163 -10.43 -6.72 -3.55
CA TRP A 163 -11.23 -7.83 -4.10
C TRP A 163 -10.43 -9.12 -4.20
N CYS A 164 -9.15 -9.05 -4.57
CA CYS A 164 -8.27 -10.20 -4.63
C CYS A 164 -8.10 -10.85 -3.26
N ASN A 165 -7.76 -10.07 -2.22
CA ASN A 165 -7.61 -10.60 -0.85
C ASN A 165 -8.92 -11.21 -0.32
N ASN A 166 -10.07 -10.57 -0.55
CA ASN A 166 -11.35 -11.13 -0.12
C ASN A 166 -11.73 -12.40 -0.92
N ALA A 167 -11.40 -12.48 -2.21
CA ALA A 167 -11.63 -13.69 -3.00
C ALA A 167 -10.75 -14.85 -2.54
N LEU A 168 -9.47 -14.59 -2.26
CA LEU A 168 -8.55 -15.59 -1.70
C LEU A 168 -9.00 -16.05 -0.31
N LEU A 169 -9.52 -15.14 0.51
CA LEU A 169 -10.12 -15.47 1.81
C LEU A 169 -11.34 -16.38 1.68
N ILE A 170 -12.29 -16.04 0.79
CA ILE A 170 -13.47 -16.88 0.56
C ILE A 170 -13.04 -18.26 0.05
N SER A 171 -12.07 -18.32 -0.86
CA SER A 171 -11.51 -19.58 -1.35
C SER A 171 -10.94 -20.43 -0.21
N PHE A 172 -10.23 -19.82 0.74
CA PHE A 172 -9.66 -20.50 1.89
C PHE A 172 -10.72 -20.97 2.90
N LEU A 173 -11.76 -20.16 3.14
CA LEU A 173 -12.81 -20.47 4.12
C LEU A 173 -13.88 -21.43 3.61
N SER A 174 -14.05 -21.54 2.29
CA SER A 174 -15.13 -22.34 1.71
C SER A 174 -15.11 -23.85 2.02
N PRO A 175 -13.97 -24.57 2.11
CA PRO A 175 -13.99 -26.03 2.16
C PRO A 175 -14.70 -26.63 3.39
N PRO A 176 -14.47 -26.15 4.63
CA PRO A 176 -15.23 -26.63 5.80
C PRO A 176 -16.74 -26.42 5.68
N TYR A 177 -17.19 -25.30 5.11
CA TYR A 177 -18.62 -25.03 4.91
C TYR A 177 -19.24 -25.99 3.88
N PHE A 178 -18.52 -26.32 2.80
CA PHE A 178 -18.96 -27.33 1.85
C PHE A 178 -19.06 -28.72 2.47
N ILE A 179 -18.12 -29.08 3.35
CA ILE A 179 -18.14 -30.35 4.08
C ILE A 179 -19.35 -30.43 5.02
N THR A 180 -19.63 -29.37 5.79
CA THR A 180 -20.80 -29.29 6.67
C THR A 180 -22.10 -29.38 5.88
N LEU A 181 -22.18 -28.72 4.73
CA LEU A 181 -23.35 -28.78 3.85
C LEU A 181 -23.55 -30.17 3.25
N ALA A 182 -22.48 -30.83 2.79
CA ALA A 182 -22.55 -32.20 2.27
C ALA A 182 -23.03 -33.18 3.35
N ARG A 183 -22.58 -32.99 4.60
CA ARG A 183 -23.04 -33.77 5.75
C ARG A 183 -24.52 -33.56 6.05
N TYR A 184 -25.02 -32.33 5.93
CA TYR A 184 -26.46 -32.05 6.04
C TYR A 184 -27.28 -32.81 4.99
N PHE A 185 -26.73 -33.04 3.79
CA PHE A 185 -27.32 -33.85 2.73
C PHE A 185 -27.08 -35.37 2.88
N GLY A 186 -26.49 -35.83 3.98
CA GLY A 186 -26.30 -37.25 4.27
C GLY A 186 -25.01 -37.87 3.73
N TYR A 187 -24.03 -37.07 3.30
CA TYR A 187 -22.71 -37.58 2.92
C TYR A 187 -21.77 -37.71 4.13
N ASP A 188 -21.18 -38.90 4.32
CA ASP A 188 -20.17 -39.16 5.36
C ASP A 188 -18.82 -38.52 5.01
N SER A 189 -18.65 -37.25 5.36
CA SER A 189 -17.39 -36.52 5.20
C SER A 189 -16.74 -36.20 6.56
N PRO A 190 -15.41 -36.33 6.69
CA PRO A 190 -14.70 -36.04 7.93
C PRO A 190 -14.80 -34.55 8.28
N MET A 191 -15.14 -34.24 9.54
CA MET A 191 -15.20 -32.85 10.01
C MET A 191 -13.81 -32.20 9.96
N GLY A 192 -13.76 -30.96 9.48
CA GLY A 192 -12.54 -30.17 9.43
C GLY A 192 -12.80 -28.74 9.87
N LEU A 193 -11.88 -28.17 10.65
CA LEU A 193 -11.87 -26.76 11.02
C LEU A 193 -10.98 -25.96 10.04
N HIS A 194 -11.18 -24.64 9.97
CA HIS A 194 -10.34 -23.75 9.15
C HIS A 194 -8.91 -23.71 9.69
N PHE A 195 -8.80 -23.56 11.01
CA PHE A 195 -7.54 -23.41 11.72
C PHE A 195 -7.43 -24.42 12.86
N LEU A 196 -6.19 -24.78 13.18
CA LEU A 196 -5.84 -25.62 14.32
C LEU A 196 -5.63 -24.71 15.53
N TYR A 197 -6.66 -24.61 16.39
CA TYR A 197 -6.58 -23.91 17.67
C TYR A 197 -6.42 -24.90 18.80
N TRP A 198 -5.68 -24.50 19.84
CA TRP A 198 -5.75 -25.19 21.12
C TRP A 198 -7.01 -24.72 21.86
N LEU A 199 -7.97 -25.63 22.04
CA LEU A 199 -9.24 -25.38 22.71
C LEU A 199 -9.36 -26.29 23.94
N PRO A 200 -9.91 -25.80 25.07
CA PRO A 200 -10.07 -26.59 26.29
C PRO A 200 -11.24 -27.59 26.22
N PHE A 201 -11.98 -27.61 25.11
CA PHE A 201 -13.12 -28.49 24.86
C PHE A 201 -12.94 -29.19 23.51
N ASP A 202 -13.65 -30.31 23.32
CA ASP A 202 -13.63 -31.06 22.05
C ASP A 202 -14.47 -30.34 20.98
N PRO A 203 -13.84 -29.78 19.93
CA PRO A 203 -14.54 -28.98 18.92
C PRO A 203 -15.33 -29.83 17.91
N TYR A 204 -15.20 -31.17 17.93
CA TYR A 204 -15.87 -32.04 16.95
C TYR A 204 -17.28 -32.49 17.38
N GLN A 205 -17.78 -31.97 18.50
CA GLN A 205 -19.17 -32.17 18.94
C GLN A 205 -20.13 -31.30 18.12
N SER A 206 -21.32 -31.83 17.79
CA SER A 206 -22.22 -31.24 16.76
C SER A 206 -22.57 -29.75 16.96
N VAL A 207 -22.78 -29.29 18.20
CA VAL A 207 -23.12 -27.87 18.47
C VAL A 207 -21.86 -27.00 18.60
N TYR A 208 -20.84 -27.51 19.27
CA TYR A 208 -19.58 -26.78 19.47
C TYR A 208 -18.81 -26.60 18.15
N TYR A 209 -18.92 -27.54 17.22
CA TYR A 209 -18.30 -27.47 15.90
C TYR A 209 -18.81 -26.27 15.11
N GLU A 210 -20.13 -26.11 14.99
CA GLU A 210 -20.74 -25.01 14.23
C GLU A 210 -20.39 -23.64 14.82
N ILE A 211 -20.43 -23.51 16.15
CA ILE A 211 -20.04 -22.28 16.85
C ILE A 211 -18.57 -21.95 16.61
N THR A 212 -17.68 -22.94 16.77
CA THR A 212 -16.25 -22.77 16.55
C THR A 212 -15.94 -22.37 15.11
N LEU A 213 -16.65 -22.94 14.14
CA LEU A 213 -16.50 -22.63 12.72
C LEU A 213 -16.86 -21.18 12.39
N VAL A 214 -17.95 -20.67 12.96
CA VAL A 214 -18.37 -19.27 12.80
C VAL A 214 -17.37 -18.32 13.46
N LEU A 215 -16.90 -18.64 14.66
CA LEU A 215 -15.89 -17.84 15.37
C LEU A 215 -14.56 -17.78 14.61
N GLN A 216 -14.06 -18.92 14.12
CA GLN A 216 -12.84 -18.99 13.30
C GLN A 216 -12.97 -18.17 12.01
N THR A 217 -14.15 -18.20 11.38
CA THR A 217 -14.43 -17.41 10.19
C THR A 217 -14.41 -15.91 10.49
N TRP A 218 -14.99 -15.49 11.63
CA TRP A 218 -14.91 -14.10 12.08
C TRP A 218 -13.47 -13.64 12.29
N HIS A 219 -12.67 -14.44 13.01
CA HIS A 219 -11.26 -14.12 13.25
C HIS A 219 -10.46 -13.96 11.95
N ALA A 220 -10.65 -14.86 10.97
CA ALA A 220 -9.99 -14.77 9.68
C ALA A 220 -10.32 -13.47 8.93
N LEU A 221 -11.60 -13.06 8.93
CA LEU A 221 -12.04 -11.81 8.32
C LEU A 221 -11.37 -10.60 8.96
N VAL A 222 -11.35 -10.57 10.30
CA VAL A 222 -10.75 -9.49 11.09
C VAL A 222 -9.25 -9.35 10.80
N VAL A 223 -8.49 -10.46 10.87
CA VAL A 223 -7.03 -10.47 10.58
C VAL A 223 -6.72 -9.92 9.20
N ILE A 224 -7.50 -10.30 8.19
CA ILE A 224 -7.27 -9.87 6.81
C ILE A 224 -7.67 -8.42 6.61
N TRP A 225 -8.80 -7.97 7.18
CA TRP A 225 -9.18 -6.58 7.07
C TRP A 225 -8.19 -5.64 7.76
N PHE A 226 -7.61 -6.02 8.90
CA PHE A 226 -6.50 -5.28 9.52
C PHE A 226 -5.30 -5.15 8.58
N ASN A 227 -4.85 -6.26 7.99
CA ASN A 227 -3.71 -6.27 7.07
C ASN A 227 -3.98 -5.43 5.82
N VAL A 228 -5.15 -5.62 5.19
CA VAL A 228 -5.54 -4.91 3.97
C VAL A 228 -5.70 -3.40 4.25
N ALA A 229 -6.28 -3.00 5.38
CA ALA A 229 -6.41 -1.60 5.75
C ALA A 229 -5.05 -0.88 5.83
N TRP A 230 -4.09 -1.51 6.49
CA TRP A 230 -2.74 -0.99 6.64
C TRP A 230 -2.02 -0.81 5.30
N ASP A 231 -2.05 -1.85 4.45
CA ASP A 231 -1.36 -1.82 3.16
C ASP A 231 -2.02 -0.81 2.20
N MET A 232 -3.36 -0.68 2.25
CA MET A 232 -4.09 0.33 1.48
C MET A 232 -3.73 1.75 1.92
N LEU A 233 -3.56 2.02 3.21
CA LEU A 233 -3.12 3.32 3.71
C LEU A 233 -1.71 3.65 3.21
N PHE A 234 -0.78 2.69 3.29
CA PHE A 234 0.58 2.88 2.79
C PHE A 234 0.60 3.25 1.30
N CYS A 235 -0.11 2.47 0.46
CA CYS A 235 -0.22 2.73 -0.97
C CYS A 235 -0.82 4.10 -1.26
N LEU A 236 -1.83 4.49 -0.48
CA LEU A 236 -2.54 5.73 -0.66
C LEU A 236 -1.64 6.95 -0.35
N PHE A 237 -0.95 6.95 0.79
CA PHE A 237 -0.06 8.06 1.15
C PHE A 237 1.11 8.18 0.19
N LEU A 238 1.76 7.07 -0.16
CA LEU A 238 2.84 7.11 -1.15
C LEU A 238 2.35 7.55 -2.53
N CYS A 239 1.15 7.15 -2.95
CA CYS A 239 0.59 7.62 -4.21
C CYS A 239 0.37 9.15 -4.21
N HIS A 240 -0.17 9.71 -3.13
CA HIS A 240 -0.37 11.16 -3.04
C HIS A 240 0.95 11.93 -2.95
N ILE A 241 1.90 11.46 -2.14
CA ILE A 241 3.24 12.06 -2.04
C ILE A 241 3.96 12.02 -3.40
N THR A 242 3.96 10.87 -4.09
CA THR A 242 4.57 10.74 -5.44
C THR A 242 3.90 11.65 -6.47
N THR A 243 2.58 11.78 -6.42
CA THR A 243 1.85 12.70 -7.30
C THR A 243 2.27 14.14 -7.04
N GLN A 244 2.43 14.54 -5.77
CA GLN A 244 2.90 15.87 -5.42
C GLN A 244 4.35 16.13 -5.84
N PHE A 245 5.24 15.14 -5.74
CA PHE A 245 6.59 15.24 -6.31
C PHE A 245 6.57 15.45 -7.82
N ASP A 246 5.73 14.69 -8.54
CA ASP A 246 5.62 14.78 -10.00
C ASP A 246 5.05 16.14 -10.45
N LEU A 247 4.03 16.65 -9.75
CA LEU A 247 3.50 18.00 -9.97
C LEU A 247 4.54 19.08 -9.68
N LEU A 248 5.30 18.93 -8.59
CA LEU A 248 6.35 19.87 -8.24
C LEU A 248 7.48 19.88 -9.28
N ALA A 249 7.89 18.71 -9.77
CA ALA A 249 8.87 18.57 -10.83
C ALA A 249 8.39 19.28 -12.11
N ARG A 250 7.11 19.16 -12.46
CA ARG A 250 6.57 19.85 -13.63
C ARG A 250 6.55 21.38 -13.48
N ARG A 251 6.20 21.88 -12.29
CA ARG A 251 6.25 23.31 -11.98
C ARG A 251 7.67 23.87 -12.08
N VAL A 252 8.65 23.12 -11.57
CA VAL A 252 10.07 23.49 -11.69
C VAL A 252 10.51 23.60 -13.15
N GLN A 253 10.11 22.67 -14.01
CA GLN A 253 10.47 22.72 -15.44
C GLN A 253 9.94 23.97 -16.17
N ARG A 254 8.83 24.54 -15.69
CA ARG A 254 8.18 25.74 -16.25
C ARG A 254 8.65 27.04 -15.60
N LEU A 255 9.58 26.97 -14.65
CA LEU A 255 9.97 28.12 -13.81
C LEU A 255 10.72 29.21 -14.58
N PHE A 256 11.60 28.84 -15.51
CA PHE A 256 12.37 29.81 -16.29
C PHE A 256 12.10 29.68 -17.79
N TYR A 257 12.03 30.83 -18.43
CA TYR A 257 11.99 30.93 -19.88
C TYR A 257 13.41 30.88 -20.47
N VAL A 258 13.61 30.01 -21.45
CA VAL A 258 14.85 29.92 -22.25
C VAL A 258 14.50 30.18 -23.71
N GLN A 259 15.22 31.10 -24.35
CA GLN A 259 14.99 31.41 -25.76
C GLN A 259 15.35 30.22 -26.64
N VAL A 260 14.44 29.84 -27.54
CA VAL A 260 14.69 28.78 -28.53
C VAL A 260 15.51 29.37 -29.68
N ASP A 261 16.80 29.07 -29.70
CA ASP A 261 17.75 29.50 -30.72
C ASP A 261 18.43 28.30 -31.41
N ASN A 262 19.52 28.51 -32.15
CA ASN A 262 20.26 27.42 -32.80
C ASN A 262 21.01 26.51 -31.79
N GLN A 263 21.15 26.91 -30.53
CA GLN A 263 21.79 26.09 -29.48
C GLN A 263 20.78 25.15 -28.81
N LEU A 264 19.53 25.61 -28.63
CA LEU A 264 18.45 24.79 -28.10
C LEU A 264 17.67 24.07 -29.21
N VAL A 265 18.05 22.82 -29.48
CA VAL A 265 17.38 21.98 -30.50
C VAL A 265 15.89 21.85 -30.20
N ARG A 266 15.04 22.05 -31.23
CA ARG A 266 13.57 22.03 -31.10
C ARG A 266 12.97 20.72 -30.57
N SER A 267 13.71 19.60 -30.68
CA SER A 267 13.31 18.29 -30.16
C SER A 267 13.55 18.14 -28.66
N TYR A 268 14.34 19.03 -28.04
CA TYR A 268 14.66 18.94 -26.62
C TYR A 268 13.46 19.32 -25.75
N PRO A 269 13.18 18.60 -24.63
CA PRO A 269 11.99 18.85 -23.81
C PRO A 269 11.86 20.29 -23.27
N MET A 270 12.98 20.97 -23.00
CA MET A 270 12.96 22.37 -22.56
C MET A 270 12.44 23.34 -23.64
N ALA A 271 12.62 22.99 -24.92
CA ALA A 271 12.20 23.81 -26.06
C ALA A 271 10.68 23.79 -26.30
N SER A 272 10.00 22.70 -25.93
CA SER A 272 8.53 22.64 -25.97
C SER A 272 7.92 23.48 -24.83
N VAL A 273 8.48 23.37 -23.63
CA VAL A 273 8.06 24.17 -22.46
C VAL A 273 8.22 25.66 -22.71
N SER A 274 9.37 26.08 -23.25
CA SER A 274 9.63 27.50 -23.54
C SER A 274 8.71 28.05 -24.62
N ARG A 275 8.29 27.22 -25.59
CA ARG A 275 7.29 27.60 -26.60
C ARG A 275 5.91 27.80 -26.00
N GLU A 276 5.47 26.88 -25.13
CA GLU A 276 4.19 27.00 -24.41
C GLU A 276 4.21 28.28 -23.54
N PHE A 277 5.32 28.55 -22.87
CA PHE A 277 5.50 29.76 -22.06
C PHE A 277 5.32 31.04 -22.89
N ILE A 278 5.96 31.16 -24.06
CA ILE A 278 5.77 32.32 -24.96
C ILE A 278 4.33 32.40 -25.48
N GLN A 279 3.69 31.29 -25.82
CA GLN A 279 2.32 31.31 -26.30
C GLN A 279 1.34 31.85 -25.25
N THR A 280 1.64 31.61 -23.97
CA THR A 280 0.75 31.98 -22.86
C THR A 280 1.09 33.34 -22.28
N GLU A 281 2.38 33.68 -22.17
CA GLU A 281 2.89 34.87 -21.50
C GLU A 281 3.76 35.76 -22.40
N GLY A 282 3.77 35.56 -23.71
CA GLY A 282 4.67 36.27 -24.64
C GLY A 282 4.56 37.80 -24.59
N GLU A 283 3.34 38.33 -24.44
CA GLU A 283 3.13 39.77 -24.24
C GLU A 283 3.75 40.26 -22.92
N ARG A 284 3.70 39.44 -21.86
CA ARG A 284 4.28 39.76 -20.53
C ARG A 284 5.80 39.72 -20.55
N VAL A 285 6.38 38.77 -21.28
CA VAL A 285 7.84 38.65 -21.45
C VAL A 285 8.41 39.91 -22.10
N ASN A 286 7.69 40.48 -23.06
CA ASN A 286 8.13 41.67 -23.80
C ASN A 286 7.79 43.00 -23.09
N SER A 287 6.78 43.03 -22.22
CA SER A 287 6.29 44.26 -21.57
C SER A 287 6.84 44.50 -20.17
N TYR A 288 7.14 43.45 -19.39
CA TYR A 288 7.61 43.59 -18.01
C TYR A 288 9.15 43.53 -17.91
N GLY A 289 9.71 44.47 -17.14
CA GLY A 289 11.15 44.55 -16.89
C GLY A 289 11.69 43.44 -15.99
N ALA A 290 13.03 43.32 -15.95
CA ALA A 290 13.74 42.27 -15.20
C ALA A 290 13.37 42.18 -13.71
N GLN A 291 13.02 43.31 -13.08
CA GLN A 291 12.67 43.37 -11.66
C GLN A 291 11.35 42.64 -11.34
N TYR A 292 10.36 42.68 -12.23
CA TYR A 292 9.11 41.94 -12.09
C TYR A 292 9.37 40.43 -12.12
N TRP A 293 10.15 39.98 -13.11
CA TRP A 293 10.54 38.58 -13.26
C TRP A 293 11.34 38.08 -12.07
N GLU A 294 12.28 38.86 -11.55
CA GLU A 294 13.02 38.49 -10.35
C GLU A 294 12.13 38.32 -9.12
N ALA A 295 11.19 39.24 -8.89
CA ALA A 295 10.23 39.13 -7.79
C ALA A 295 9.32 37.88 -7.93
N ARG A 296 8.87 37.61 -9.16
CA ARG A 296 8.06 36.42 -9.47
C ARG A 296 8.82 35.13 -9.25
N HIS A 297 10.00 34.98 -9.84
CA HIS A 297 10.85 33.80 -9.66
C HIS A 297 11.18 33.57 -8.18
N GLN A 298 11.48 34.64 -7.43
CA GLN A 298 11.75 34.53 -6.00
C GLN A 298 10.53 33.99 -5.23
N LYS A 299 9.32 34.47 -5.55
CA LYS A 299 8.09 33.97 -4.92
C LYS A 299 7.86 32.49 -5.26
N GLU A 300 7.92 32.13 -6.55
CA GLU A 300 7.67 30.76 -7.01
C GLU A 300 8.71 29.77 -6.47
N ILE A 301 10.00 30.13 -6.47
CA ILE A 301 11.06 29.30 -5.86
C ILE A 301 10.80 29.11 -4.37
N THR A 302 10.37 30.15 -3.66
CA THR A 302 10.08 30.04 -2.22
C THR A 302 8.94 29.05 -1.98
N GLU A 303 7.86 29.14 -2.76
CA GLU A 303 6.74 28.18 -2.69
C GLU A 303 7.18 26.74 -3.02
N ILE A 304 8.02 26.58 -4.05
CA ILE A 304 8.57 25.28 -4.45
C ILE A 304 9.44 24.66 -3.34
N VAL A 305 10.31 25.46 -2.73
CA VAL A 305 11.20 25.02 -1.64
C VAL A 305 10.39 24.61 -0.42
N LEU A 306 9.38 25.41 -0.04
CA LEU A 306 8.49 25.07 1.08
C LEU A 306 7.73 23.77 0.81
N ARG A 307 7.19 23.59 -0.40
CA ARG A 307 6.51 22.34 -0.79
C ARG A 307 7.45 21.14 -0.75
N HIS A 308 8.66 21.26 -1.30
CA HIS A 308 9.66 20.19 -1.28
C HIS A 308 10.05 19.80 0.15
N HIS A 309 10.24 20.80 1.02
CA HIS A 309 10.54 20.57 2.42
C HIS A 309 9.40 19.83 3.13
N SER A 310 8.14 20.23 2.90
CA SER A 310 6.98 19.51 3.43
C SER A 310 6.91 18.07 2.91
N LEU A 311 7.16 17.83 1.63
CA LEU A 311 7.17 16.47 1.07
C LEU A 311 8.25 15.56 1.67
N ILE A 312 9.45 16.11 1.94
CA ILE A 312 10.52 15.38 2.65
C ILE A 312 10.02 14.99 4.05
N ARG A 313 9.42 15.93 4.79
CA ARG A 313 8.88 15.67 6.13
C ARG A 313 7.77 14.62 6.11
N LEU A 314 6.78 14.77 5.24
CA LEU A 314 5.65 13.83 5.11
C LEU A 314 6.13 12.41 4.77
N THR A 315 7.18 12.29 3.95
CA THR A 315 7.78 10.99 3.65
C THR A 315 8.47 10.39 4.87
N GLY A 316 9.15 11.21 5.68
CA GLY A 316 9.73 10.78 6.96
C GLY A 316 8.67 10.35 7.98
N ASP A 317 7.51 11.02 8.01
CA ASP A 317 6.38 10.60 8.86
C ASP A 317 5.82 9.24 8.43
N VAL A 318 5.69 9.01 7.12
CA VAL A 318 5.33 7.69 6.56
C VAL A 318 6.38 6.65 6.95
N GLU A 319 7.67 6.96 6.85
CA GLU A 319 8.73 6.02 7.23
C GLU A 319 8.67 5.66 8.72
N ASN A 320 8.58 6.64 9.62
CA ASN A 320 8.51 6.39 11.07
C ASN A 320 7.32 5.52 11.45
N MET A 321 6.19 5.75 10.80
CA MET A 321 4.94 5.05 11.07
C MET A 321 4.91 3.62 10.52
N PHE A 322 5.47 3.39 9.34
CA PHE A 322 5.39 2.11 8.64
C PHE A 322 6.64 1.22 8.78
N SER A 323 7.83 1.78 9.03
CA SER A 323 9.14 1.11 8.93
C SER A 323 9.24 -0.25 9.63
N LEU A 324 8.90 -0.30 10.93
CA LEU A 324 9.00 -1.52 11.72
C LEU A 324 7.96 -2.58 11.29
N ALA A 325 6.74 -2.16 10.96
CA ALA A 325 5.71 -3.08 10.48
C ALA A 325 6.07 -3.68 9.11
N LEU A 326 6.71 -2.89 8.24
CA LEU A 326 7.21 -3.35 6.95
C LEU A 326 8.33 -4.39 7.10
N LEU A 327 9.23 -4.22 8.08
CA LEU A 327 10.26 -5.20 8.39
C LEU A 327 9.66 -6.56 8.77
N ILE A 328 8.73 -6.56 9.73
CA ILE A 328 8.05 -7.79 10.16
C ILE A 328 7.26 -8.39 8.99
N ASN A 329 6.61 -7.55 8.16
CA ASN A 329 5.89 -7.99 6.97
C ASN A 329 6.80 -8.72 5.97
N PHE A 330 8.00 -8.21 5.72
CA PHE A 330 8.96 -8.86 4.82
C PHE A 330 9.53 -10.16 5.39
N MET A 331 9.82 -10.20 6.70
CA MET A 331 10.25 -11.43 7.36
C MET A 331 9.17 -12.51 7.28
N ASN A 332 7.93 -12.18 7.62
CA ASN A 332 6.83 -13.12 7.55
C ASN A 332 6.55 -13.56 6.11
N SER A 333 6.58 -12.65 5.14
CA SER A 333 6.40 -13.00 3.72
C SER A 333 7.50 -13.94 3.22
N SER A 334 8.75 -13.74 3.63
CA SER A 334 9.87 -14.62 3.27
C SER A 334 9.67 -16.04 3.79
N ILE A 335 9.22 -16.16 5.04
CA ILE A 335 8.85 -17.43 5.67
C ILE A 335 7.71 -18.10 4.89
N ILE A 336 6.62 -17.37 4.63
CA ILE A 336 5.44 -17.88 3.91
C ILE A 336 5.84 -18.37 2.52
N ILE A 337 6.62 -17.60 1.76
CA ILE A 337 7.04 -17.98 0.40
C ILE A 337 7.87 -19.28 0.43
N CYS A 338 8.80 -19.40 1.37
CA CYS A 338 9.64 -20.60 1.51
C CYS A 338 8.82 -21.85 1.87
N PHE A 339 8.05 -21.80 2.98
CA PHE A 339 7.34 -22.97 3.49
C PHE A 339 6.08 -23.31 2.68
N CYS A 340 5.29 -22.31 2.25
CA CYS A 340 4.12 -22.59 1.40
C CYS A 340 4.55 -23.05 0.01
N GLY A 341 5.64 -22.50 -0.54
CA GLY A 341 6.21 -22.98 -1.80
C GLY A 341 6.60 -24.46 -1.73
N PHE A 342 7.22 -24.87 -0.61
CA PHE A 342 7.54 -26.27 -0.35
C PHE A 342 6.31 -27.17 -0.21
N CYS A 343 5.34 -26.75 0.61
CA CYS A 343 4.10 -27.49 0.81
C CYS A 343 3.28 -27.66 -0.48
N CYS A 344 3.30 -26.67 -1.39
CA CYS A 344 2.68 -26.76 -2.71
C CYS A 344 3.26 -27.89 -3.59
N VAL A 345 4.54 -28.24 -3.41
CA VAL A 345 5.19 -29.30 -4.21
C VAL A 345 4.94 -30.68 -3.61
N LEU A 346 4.80 -30.79 -2.28
CA LEU A 346 4.72 -32.07 -1.59
C LEU A 346 3.31 -32.59 -1.29
N ILE A 347 2.30 -31.72 -1.20
CA ILE A 347 0.98 -32.08 -0.67
C ILE A 347 -0.01 -32.37 -1.81
N GLU A 348 -0.80 -33.45 -1.68
CA GLU A 348 -1.85 -33.84 -2.64
C GLU A 348 -3.06 -32.88 -2.68
N LYS A 349 -3.83 -32.99 -3.79
CA LYS A 349 -4.75 -32.03 -4.42
C LYS A 349 -5.72 -31.21 -3.53
N TRP A 350 -6.12 -31.67 -2.35
CA TRP A 350 -7.21 -31.02 -1.58
C TRP A 350 -6.75 -29.85 -0.68
N ASN A 351 -5.57 -29.92 -0.06
CA ASN A 351 -5.01 -28.81 0.75
C ASN A 351 -4.21 -27.80 -0.09
N GLU A 352 -4.01 -28.09 -1.39
CA GLU A 352 -3.20 -27.30 -2.32
C GLU A 352 -3.70 -25.85 -2.47
N VAL A 353 -5.02 -25.65 -2.43
CA VAL A 353 -5.65 -24.33 -2.59
C VAL A 353 -5.25 -23.36 -1.47
N ALA A 354 -5.16 -23.84 -0.23
CA ALA A 354 -4.77 -23.00 0.90
C ALA A 354 -3.34 -22.49 0.75
N TYR A 355 -2.36 -23.36 0.51
CA TYR A 355 -0.96 -22.94 0.34
C TYR A 355 -0.76 -22.03 -0.88
N LYS A 356 -1.44 -22.31 -1.99
CA LYS A 356 -1.42 -21.44 -3.17
C LYS A 356 -1.99 -20.06 -2.85
N SER A 357 -3.10 -19.99 -2.10
CA SER A 357 -3.70 -18.71 -1.71
C SER A 357 -2.76 -17.88 -0.84
N PHE A 358 -2.14 -18.46 0.19
CA PHE A 358 -1.16 -17.76 1.03
C PHE A 358 0.07 -17.30 0.23
N LEU A 359 0.58 -18.14 -0.67
CA LEU A 359 1.72 -17.79 -1.53
C LEU A 359 1.39 -16.61 -2.45
N VAL A 360 0.23 -16.64 -3.11
CA VAL A 360 -0.22 -15.54 -3.99
C VAL A 360 -0.44 -14.25 -3.20
N THR A 361 -1.04 -14.34 -2.00
CA THR A 361 -1.22 -13.18 -1.12
C THR A 361 0.14 -12.58 -0.72
N ALA A 362 1.08 -13.39 -0.22
CA ALA A 362 2.39 -12.90 0.21
C ALA A 362 3.20 -12.27 -0.94
N LEU A 363 3.20 -12.89 -2.13
CA LEU A 363 3.89 -12.38 -3.31
C LEU A 363 3.26 -11.06 -3.81
N SER A 364 1.93 -10.99 -3.87
CA SER A 364 1.23 -9.79 -4.35
C SER A 364 1.32 -8.62 -3.35
N GLN A 365 1.23 -8.90 -2.05
CA GLN A 365 1.39 -7.90 -0.99
C GLN A 365 2.80 -7.30 -0.98
N THR A 366 3.84 -8.13 -0.99
CA THR A 366 5.24 -7.64 -1.00
C THR A 366 5.57 -6.88 -2.27
N TRP A 367 5.11 -7.36 -3.43
CA TRP A 367 5.26 -6.64 -4.71
C TRP A 367 4.60 -5.26 -4.65
N LEU A 368 3.37 -5.19 -4.15
CA LEU A 368 2.59 -3.94 -4.06
C LEU A 368 3.32 -2.88 -3.22
N LEU A 369 3.82 -3.26 -2.04
CA LEU A 369 4.55 -2.36 -1.15
C LEU A 369 5.84 -1.87 -1.81
N CYS A 370 6.61 -2.77 -2.43
CA CYS A 370 7.85 -2.43 -3.12
C CYS A 370 7.63 -1.57 -4.38
N TRP A 371 6.52 -1.76 -5.09
CA TRP A 371 6.16 -0.96 -6.27
C TRP A 371 5.95 0.52 -5.90
N TYR A 372 5.19 0.81 -4.84
CA TYR A 372 5.00 2.19 -4.38
C TYR A 372 6.26 2.79 -3.75
N GLY A 373 7.09 1.98 -3.08
CA GLY A 373 8.40 2.42 -2.61
C GLY A 373 9.32 2.82 -3.77
N GLN A 374 9.36 2.03 -4.85
CA GLN A 374 10.11 2.37 -6.06
C GLN A 374 9.55 3.64 -6.73
N LYS A 375 8.22 3.74 -6.85
CA LYS A 375 7.58 4.92 -7.43
C LYS A 375 7.96 6.21 -6.70
N LEU A 376 8.08 6.17 -5.36
CA LEU A 376 8.57 7.28 -4.55
C LEU A 376 10.01 7.67 -4.90
N ILE A 377 10.90 6.68 -5.00
CA ILE A 377 12.30 6.90 -5.39
C ILE A 377 12.35 7.60 -6.76
N ASP A 378 11.64 7.05 -7.74
CA ASP A 378 11.63 7.55 -9.12
C ASP A 378 11.02 8.96 -9.22
N SER A 379 9.93 9.24 -8.50
CA SER A 379 9.32 10.57 -8.41
C SER A 379 10.26 11.59 -7.76
N SER A 380 10.96 11.21 -6.69
CA SER A 380 11.91 12.11 -6.02
C SER A 380 13.12 12.45 -6.90
N GLN A 381 13.62 11.47 -7.68
CA GLN A 381 14.73 11.66 -8.60
C GLN A 381 14.34 12.55 -9.79
N ARG A 382 13.12 12.36 -10.32
CA ARG A 382 12.59 13.23 -11.40
C ARG A 382 12.53 14.70 -11.02
N LEU A 383 12.35 15.03 -9.74
CA LEU A 383 12.45 16.42 -9.26
C LEU A 383 13.89 16.96 -9.40
N ALA A 384 14.91 16.15 -9.12
CA ALA A 384 16.31 16.55 -9.30
C ALA A 384 16.62 16.78 -10.79
N ASP A 385 16.14 15.90 -11.68
CA ASP A 385 16.30 16.05 -13.13
C ASP A 385 15.59 17.31 -13.65
N ALA A 386 14.38 17.58 -13.14
CA ALA A 386 13.63 18.79 -13.45
C ALA A 386 14.36 20.07 -13.00
N LEU A 387 14.97 20.08 -11.81
CA LEU A 387 15.76 21.20 -11.30
C LEU A 387 17.03 21.43 -12.13
N TYR A 388 17.68 20.36 -12.60
CA TYR A 388 18.81 20.48 -13.50
C TYR A 388 18.39 21.05 -14.86
N GLY A 389 17.26 20.59 -15.39
CA GLY A 389 16.71 20.94 -16.70
C GLY A 389 15.74 22.12 -16.74
N CYS A 390 15.69 23.00 -15.74
CA CYS A 390 14.74 24.12 -15.71
C CYS A 390 15.25 25.41 -16.36
N GLY A 391 16.50 25.47 -16.85
CA GLY A 391 17.04 26.69 -17.48
C GLY A 391 17.62 27.71 -16.49
N TRP A 392 17.98 27.27 -15.29
CA TRP A 392 18.49 28.12 -14.19
C TRP A 392 19.70 29.02 -14.56
N TYR A 393 20.46 28.68 -15.60
CA TYR A 393 21.60 29.49 -16.07
C TYR A 393 21.16 30.85 -16.63
N ASN A 394 19.92 30.97 -17.12
CA ASN A 394 19.36 32.23 -17.63
C ASN A 394 18.70 33.10 -16.54
N SER A 395 18.73 32.64 -15.29
CA SER A 395 18.08 33.34 -14.16
C SER A 395 19.00 34.32 -13.44
N SER A 396 18.42 35.17 -12.57
CA SER A 396 19.18 36.08 -11.71
C SER A 396 20.10 35.32 -10.74
N LYS A 397 21.15 35.98 -10.23
CA LYS A 397 22.12 35.36 -9.32
C LYS A 397 21.44 34.73 -8.09
N ARG A 398 20.40 35.39 -7.56
CA ARG A 398 19.65 34.94 -6.38
C ARG A 398 18.82 33.68 -6.68
N ALA A 399 18.05 33.70 -7.77
CA ALA A 399 17.25 32.55 -8.22
C ALA A 399 18.14 31.34 -8.53
N ARG A 400 19.25 31.56 -9.23
CA ARG A 400 20.26 30.55 -9.54
C ARG A 400 20.79 29.87 -8.29
N SER A 401 21.21 30.65 -7.29
CA SER A 401 21.75 30.12 -6.04
C SER A 401 20.72 29.24 -5.31
N ALA A 402 19.47 29.70 -5.21
CA ALA A 402 18.41 28.95 -4.56
C ALA A 402 18.10 27.60 -5.25
N VAL A 403 18.03 27.60 -6.58
CA VAL A 403 17.80 26.37 -7.38
C VAL A 403 18.96 25.39 -7.22
N LEU A 404 20.21 25.86 -7.23
CA LEU A 404 21.37 24.99 -7.03
C LEU A 404 21.40 24.35 -5.63
N ILE A 405 21.03 25.09 -4.58
CA ILE A 405 20.90 24.54 -3.21
C ILE A 405 19.81 23.46 -3.18
N MET A 406 18.66 23.74 -3.81
CA MET A 406 17.56 22.79 -3.87
C MET A 406 17.94 21.54 -4.68
N LEU A 407 18.64 21.69 -5.79
CA LEU A 407 19.15 20.60 -6.62
C LEU A 407 20.09 19.70 -5.80
N HIS A 408 21.03 20.29 -5.07
CA HIS A 408 21.93 19.53 -4.20
C HIS A 408 21.17 18.71 -3.15
N ARG A 409 20.07 19.25 -2.59
CA ARG A 409 19.20 18.49 -1.67
C ARG A 409 18.39 17.40 -2.38
N ALA A 410 17.85 17.67 -3.56
CA ALA A 410 17.01 16.76 -4.34
C ALA A 410 17.79 15.55 -4.89
N GLN A 411 19.09 15.71 -5.16
CA GLN A 411 19.97 14.62 -5.56
C GLN A 411 20.15 13.55 -4.47
N LYS A 412 19.92 13.90 -3.19
CA LYS A 412 19.81 12.92 -2.12
C LYS A 412 18.42 12.30 -2.17
N GLY A 413 18.34 11.09 -2.73
CA GLY A 413 17.10 10.34 -2.92
C GLY A 413 16.24 10.23 -1.67
N ILE A 414 14.92 10.26 -1.88
CA ILE A 414 13.93 10.15 -0.82
C ILE A 414 13.30 8.76 -0.94
N TYR A 415 13.34 8.00 0.13
CA TYR A 415 12.90 6.61 0.16
C TYR A 415 12.40 6.23 1.55
N VAL A 416 11.65 5.12 1.62
CA VAL A 416 11.21 4.53 2.89
C VAL A 416 12.05 3.29 3.17
N THR A 417 12.53 3.14 4.41
CA THR A 417 13.28 1.95 4.83
C THR A 417 12.48 1.02 5.74
N THR A 418 12.89 -0.25 5.78
CA THR A 418 12.42 -1.24 6.77
C THR A 418 13.24 -1.13 8.05
N HIS A 419 13.06 -0.02 8.79
CA HIS A 419 13.75 0.26 10.05
C HIS A 419 15.29 0.29 9.90
N GLY A 420 15.79 0.92 8.83
CA GLY A 420 17.21 1.03 8.52
C GLY A 420 17.87 -0.22 7.93
N PHE A 421 17.17 -1.37 7.85
CA PHE A 421 17.75 -2.61 7.32
C PHE A 421 17.86 -2.62 5.79
N SER A 422 16.79 -2.23 5.10
CA SER A 422 16.73 -2.23 3.64
C SER A 422 15.79 -1.14 3.12
N VAL A 423 16.08 -0.63 1.93
CA VAL A 423 15.23 0.33 1.22
C VAL A 423 14.10 -0.40 0.52
N ILE A 424 12.87 0.11 0.62
CA ILE A 424 11.70 -0.49 -0.04
C ILE A 424 11.76 -0.15 -1.52
N SER A 425 12.13 -1.15 -2.33
CA SER A 425 12.34 -1.01 -3.76
C SER A 425 12.06 -2.33 -4.47
N LEU A 426 11.94 -2.29 -5.80
CA LEU A 426 11.84 -3.51 -6.61
C LEU A 426 13.10 -4.38 -6.53
N ALA A 427 14.26 -3.77 -6.28
CA ALA A 427 15.51 -4.51 -6.04
C ALA A 427 15.41 -5.36 -4.77
N SER A 428 14.91 -4.78 -3.67
CA SER A 428 14.69 -5.52 -2.41
C SER A 428 13.66 -6.64 -2.57
N TYR A 429 12.60 -6.43 -3.35
CA TYR A 429 11.65 -7.48 -3.70
C TYR A 429 12.33 -8.66 -4.42
N SER A 430 13.17 -8.38 -5.42
CA SER A 430 13.92 -9.42 -6.12
C SER A 430 14.86 -10.19 -5.19
N THR A 431 15.54 -9.49 -4.28
CA THR A 431 16.40 -10.13 -3.27
C THR A 431 15.60 -11.06 -2.36
N ILE A 432 14.44 -10.64 -1.86
CA ILE A 432 13.56 -11.46 -1.01
C ILE A 432 13.10 -12.72 -1.74
N ILE A 433 12.68 -12.61 -3.00
CA ILE A 433 12.26 -13.77 -3.79
C ILE A 433 13.43 -14.73 -4.01
N LYS A 434 14.61 -14.20 -4.38
CA LYS A 434 15.80 -15.03 -4.62
C LYS A 434 16.21 -15.79 -3.37
N THR A 435 16.25 -15.13 -2.22
CA THR A 435 16.60 -15.79 -0.95
C THR A 435 15.56 -16.85 -0.58
N ALA A 436 14.26 -16.53 -0.65
CA ALA A 436 13.19 -17.49 -0.37
C ALA A 436 13.23 -18.69 -1.32
N TRP A 437 13.51 -18.48 -2.61
CA TRP A 437 13.68 -19.55 -3.59
C TRP A 437 14.88 -20.44 -3.27
N SER A 438 16.02 -19.86 -2.92
CA SER A 438 17.20 -20.62 -2.49
C SER A 438 16.90 -21.50 -1.27
N TYR A 439 16.25 -20.96 -0.23
CA TYR A 439 15.84 -21.74 0.94
C TYR A 439 14.83 -22.84 0.58
N PHE A 440 13.86 -22.55 -0.28
CA PHE A 440 12.92 -23.54 -0.81
C PHE A 440 13.64 -24.70 -1.51
N THR A 441 14.58 -24.41 -2.43
CA THR A 441 15.33 -25.46 -3.14
C THR A 441 16.20 -26.30 -2.22
N LEU A 442 16.81 -25.67 -1.21
CA LEU A 442 17.58 -26.36 -0.17
C LEU A 442 16.68 -27.33 0.60
N LEU A 443 15.52 -26.87 1.07
CA LEU A 443 14.56 -27.71 1.80
C LEU A 443 14.07 -28.89 0.95
N LEU A 444 13.84 -28.67 -0.36
CA LEU A 444 13.44 -29.72 -1.29
C LEU A 444 14.53 -30.77 -1.49
N ASN A 445 15.79 -30.36 -1.60
CA ASN A 445 16.91 -31.29 -1.75
C ASN A 445 17.10 -32.14 -0.47
N PHE A 446 17.06 -31.51 0.71
CA PHE A 446 17.11 -32.24 1.98
C PHE A 446 15.97 -33.25 2.13
N PHE A 447 14.77 -32.90 1.65
CA PHE A 447 13.64 -33.83 1.66
C PHE A 447 13.84 -35.02 0.72
N LYS A 448 14.32 -34.77 -0.51
CA LYS A 448 14.60 -35.83 -1.48
C LYS A 448 15.65 -36.80 -0.95
N GLU A 449 16.74 -36.30 -0.38
CA GLU A 449 17.83 -37.13 0.17
C GLU A 449 17.32 -38.06 1.28
N LYS A 450 16.47 -37.54 2.19
CA LYS A 450 15.81 -38.34 3.23
C LYS A 450 14.71 -39.29 2.74
N SER A 451 14.25 -39.16 1.50
CA SER A 451 13.26 -40.08 0.92
C SER A 451 13.91 -41.25 0.19
N VAL A 452 15.20 -41.15 -0.12
CA VAL A 452 15.99 -42.17 -0.83
C VAL A 452 16.72 -43.10 0.15
N ASN A 453 17.01 -42.63 1.36
CA ASN A 453 17.51 -43.41 2.50
C ASN A 453 16.38 -43.79 3.44
#